data_AF-A0A936DEI3-F1
#
_entry.id   AF-A0A936DEI3-F1
#
_cell.length_a   1.000
_cell.length_b   1.000
_cell.length_c   1.000
_cell.angle_alpha   90.00
_cell.angle_beta   90.00
_cell.angle_gamma   90.00
#
_symmetry.space_group_name_H-M   'P 1'
#
loop_
_entity.id
_entity.type
_entity.pdbx_description
1 polymer ?
#
loop_
_entity_poly.entity_id
_entity_poly.type
_entity_poly.pdbx_seq_one_letter_code
_entity_poly.pdbx_strand_id
1 'polypeptide(L)'
;MVRARWWSWVGAALVGLAGESAWAADVALEAPVGAALRNPGDAYSVIQPLLEARGHTVTIVDASELDTLPEIQQYAAIVLSGSGYAVGHDLPLFDAVIQDYVEQGGGLVATGWVFYYNDAIVAPGLNAVAPVLPSMSFISNGTVDPADNHEIVEGLGSWANPSYDAYSGAHKPGALTISSNGGTPDGALWEVGGGRVVTLGPLFTAEYEAYATQALHDGSIPDATEMFLRAIDWAAQGGFPPGCGDGIVDEAAGELCDDGNHDNHDACVSPCVPATCGDHFVQTGIEPCDDGDDDNDDGCLVGCILPTCGDGFVYTGTEPCDDANDDDTDACLSGCIAASCGDGFLHAGVETCDDGNLDDGDDCPGSCQPAICGDGYVLQGTEACDDGNADQTDACLVGCVLPSCGDGFVHAGVEACDDGNDDDSDICVGTMCQLAACGDGFLHVGIEDCDDGNDVDDDGCTHCNVDASASSSGGEGGSSDGSSSDGSSDGGSSGGGSTGSSDGGSSGQGSAGSSGDDGPVGSEGSGADDSGGGSSGAPAVDDTGTGGCQCRSDGSGAAAGPWWSLLVVLLRRRRPRG
;
A
#
# COMPACT_ATOMS: atom_id res chain seq x y z
N MET A 1 -70.62 60.86 38.28
CA MET A 1 -72.06 60.65 37.98
C MET A 1 -72.14 59.78 36.73
N VAL A 2 -72.59 58.52 36.82
CA VAL A 2 -73.98 58.05 36.62
C VAL A 2 -74.30 57.67 35.16
N ARG A 3 -74.41 56.35 34.94
CA ARG A 3 -75.28 55.60 34.00
C ARG A 3 -75.07 55.66 32.47
N ALA A 4 -74.83 54.45 31.96
CA ALA A 4 -75.14 53.92 30.63
C ALA A 4 -76.60 54.13 30.14
N ARG A 5 -76.80 54.15 28.81
CA ARG A 5 -77.44 53.05 28.01
C ARG A 5 -77.68 53.41 26.52
N TRP A 6 -77.21 52.54 25.61
CA TRP A 6 -77.90 51.97 24.42
C TRP A 6 -78.81 52.83 23.50
N TRP A 7 -78.48 52.95 22.20
CA TRP A 7 -79.28 52.45 21.04
C TRP A 7 -78.59 52.57 19.66
N SER A 8 -79.19 51.98 18.62
CA SER A 8 -78.57 51.51 17.36
C SER A 8 -78.48 52.49 16.17
N TRP A 9 -77.44 52.26 15.35
CA TRP A 9 -77.37 52.25 13.86
C TRP A 9 -77.90 53.43 13.00
N VAL A 10 -76.97 54.03 12.26
CA VAL A 10 -76.85 54.15 10.77
C VAL A 10 -76.24 55.52 10.40
N GLY A 11 -75.13 55.50 9.66
CA GLY A 11 -74.56 56.70 9.04
C GLY A 11 -73.06 56.57 8.76
N ALA A 12 -72.69 56.35 7.50
CA ALA A 12 -71.29 56.17 7.11
C ALA A 12 -70.46 57.44 7.36
N ALA A 13 -69.29 57.25 7.97
CA ALA A 13 -68.26 58.28 8.10
C ALA A 13 -66.90 57.68 7.70
N LEU A 14 -66.21 58.37 6.79
CA LEU A 14 -64.85 58.07 6.38
C LEU A 14 -63.83 58.57 7.42
N VAL A 15 -62.60 58.05 7.30
CA VAL A 15 -61.34 58.43 7.97
C VAL A 15 -61.05 57.76 9.32
N GLY A 16 -60.16 56.76 9.25
CA GLY A 16 -59.05 56.63 10.20
C GLY A 16 -59.15 55.53 11.26
N LEU A 17 -58.60 54.35 10.95
CA LEU A 17 -57.46 53.71 11.64
C LEU A 17 -57.15 52.34 10.99
N ALA A 18 -55.94 51.82 11.17
CA ALA A 18 -55.42 50.67 10.43
C ALA A 18 -56.00 49.31 10.89
N GLY A 19 -56.08 48.38 9.93
CA GLY A 19 -56.71 47.06 10.02
C GLY A 19 -57.62 46.83 8.80
N GLU A 20 -57.59 45.72 8.07
CA GLU A 20 -56.82 44.49 8.21
C GLU A 20 -56.37 44.01 6.82
N SER A 21 -55.11 43.61 6.68
CA SER A 21 -54.67 42.68 5.65
C SER A 21 -53.68 41.73 6.31
N ALA A 22 -54.20 40.83 7.13
CA ALA A 22 -53.42 39.75 7.73
C ALA A 22 -53.05 38.76 6.62
N TRP A 23 -52.00 39.10 5.87
CA TRP A 23 -51.18 38.12 5.17
C TRP A 23 -50.21 37.61 6.23
N ALA A 24 -50.72 36.81 7.17
CA ALA A 24 -49.88 35.87 7.88
C ALA A 24 -49.38 34.90 6.81
N ALA A 25 -48.13 35.08 6.39
CA ALA A 25 -47.44 34.06 5.63
C ALA A 25 -47.15 32.92 6.62
N ASP A 26 -48.12 32.04 6.80
CA ASP A 26 -47.91 30.71 7.41
C ASP A 26 -47.08 29.86 6.43
N VAL A 27 -45.81 30.23 6.28
CA VAL A 27 -44.76 29.45 5.63
C VAL A 27 -43.49 29.61 6.47
N ALA A 28 -43.49 28.91 7.59
CA ALA A 28 -42.28 28.42 8.25
C ALA A 28 -42.43 26.90 8.29
N LEU A 29 -42.16 26.26 7.14
CA LEU A 29 -41.87 24.84 7.09
C LEU A 29 -40.39 24.70 7.46
N GLU A 30 -40.08 25.00 8.72
CA GLU A 30 -38.79 24.63 9.29
C GLU A 30 -38.78 23.10 9.35
N ALA A 31 -38.01 22.47 8.46
CA ALA A 31 -37.74 21.05 8.52
C ALA A 31 -37.04 20.79 9.86
N PRO A 32 -37.60 19.95 10.76
CA PRO A 32 -37.02 19.79 12.07
C PRO A 32 -35.73 19.00 11.95
N VAL A 33 -34.65 19.62 12.41
CA VAL A 33 -33.32 19.06 12.56
C VAL A 33 -33.43 17.71 13.30
N GLY A 34 -33.06 16.63 12.60
CA GLY A 34 -33.19 15.26 13.10
C GLY A 34 -32.01 14.87 13.99
N ALA A 35 -32.28 14.52 15.25
CA ALA A 35 -31.28 14.03 16.20
C ALA A 35 -31.52 12.57 16.57
N ALA A 36 -30.57 11.68 16.24
CA ALA A 36 -30.66 10.25 16.57
C ALA A 36 -29.98 9.95 17.92
N LEU A 37 -30.73 9.43 18.90
CA LEU A 37 -30.19 9.04 20.22
C LEU A 37 -29.99 7.54 20.31
N ARG A 38 -28.72 7.08 20.29
CA ARG A 38 -28.39 5.67 20.45
C ARG A 38 -28.34 5.26 21.93
N ASN A 39 -29.09 4.21 22.27
CA ASN A 39 -29.22 3.61 23.62
C ASN A 39 -29.10 4.61 24.82
N PRO A 40 -29.96 5.64 24.89
CA PRO A 40 -29.94 6.68 25.92
C PRO A 40 -30.42 6.23 27.32
N GLY A 41 -30.65 4.93 27.54
CA GLY A 41 -31.26 4.41 28.77
C GLY A 41 -32.53 5.19 29.18
N ASP A 42 -32.67 5.48 30.47
CA ASP A 42 -33.78 6.30 31.00
C ASP A 42 -33.64 7.80 30.68
N ALA A 43 -32.44 8.28 30.30
CA ALA A 43 -32.11 9.69 30.05
C ALA A 43 -32.94 10.31 28.92
N TYR A 44 -33.33 9.48 27.95
CA TYR A 44 -34.20 9.86 26.84
C TYR A 44 -35.46 10.60 27.28
N SER A 45 -36.12 10.08 28.32
CA SER A 45 -37.42 10.59 28.80
C SER A 45 -37.36 12.04 29.32
N VAL A 46 -36.15 12.54 29.59
CA VAL A 46 -35.88 13.90 30.04
C VAL A 46 -35.24 14.73 28.94
N ILE A 47 -34.33 14.16 28.14
CA ILE A 47 -33.59 14.85 27.07
C ILE A 47 -34.49 15.13 25.85
N GLN A 48 -35.34 14.18 25.44
CA GLN A 48 -36.26 14.35 24.29
C GLN A 48 -37.06 15.67 24.37
N PRO A 49 -37.85 15.95 25.43
CA PRO A 49 -38.67 17.17 25.47
C PRO A 49 -37.85 18.46 25.57
N LEU A 50 -36.57 18.41 25.98
CA LEU A 50 -35.68 19.56 25.99
C LEU A 50 -35.16 19.89 24.57
N LEU A 51 -34.84 18.86 23.78
CA LEU A 51 -34.46 19.00 22.37
C LEU A 51 -35.67 19.40 21.50
N GLU A 52 -36.83 18.79 21.70
CA GLU A 52 -38.09 19.18 21.03
C GLU A 52 -38.46 20.65 21.31
N ALA A 53 -38.21 21.14 22.54
CA ALA A 53 -38.42 22.56 22.88
C ALA A 53 -37.43 23.52 22.20
N ARG A 54 -36.32 23.01 21.63
CA ARG A 54 -35.34 23.76 20.82
C ARG A 54 -35.56 23.61 19.31
N GLY A 55 -36.57 22.83 18.89
CA GLY A 55 -36.95 22.66 17.47
C GLY A 55 -36.49 21.34 16.83
N HIS A 56 -35.74 20.50 17.54
CA HIS A 56 -35.27 19.21 17.03
C HIS A 56 -36.39 18.16 16.98
N THR A 57 -36.36 17.28 15.98
CA THR A 57 -37.08 16.00 16.05
C THR A 57 -36.11 14.92 16.52
N VAL A 58 -36.48 14.22 17.59
CA VAL A 58 -35.61 13.23 18.23
C VAL A 58 -36.14 11.83 17.94
N THR A 59 -35.26 10.96 17.44
CA THR A 59 -35.55 9.55 17.13
C THR A 59 -34.60 8.65 17.92
N ILE A 60 -35.11 7.59 18.55
CA ILE A 60 -34.26 6.47 19.00
C ILE A 60 -34.11 5.53 17.81
N VAL A 61 -32.86 5.19 17.49
CA VAL A 61 -32.52 4.25 16.41
C VAL A 61 -31.63 3.12 16.94
N ASP A 62 -31.78 1.94 16.35
CA ASP A 62 -30.84 0.84 16.52
C ASP A 62 -29.63 1.01 15.58
N ALA A 63 -28.51 0.32 15.89
CA ALA A 63 -27.28 0.43 15.07
C ALA A 63 -27.45 -0.08 13.63
N SER A 64 -28.39 -1.01 13.42
CA SER A 64 -28.76 -1.55 12.11
C SER A 64 -29.84 -0.74 11.39
N GLU A 65 -30.09 0.49 11.84
CA GLU A 65 -30.90 1.50 11.13
C GLU A 65 -30.03 2.70 10.70
N LEU A 66 -28.70 2.55 10.82
CA LEU A 66 -27.67 3.52 10.46
C LEU A 66 -26.53 2.85 9.66
N ASP A 67 -26.68 1.60 9.20
CA ASP A 67 -25.60 0.81 8.60
C ASP A 67 -25.34 1.14 7.11
N THR A 68 -26.14 2.04 6.51
CA THR A 68 -25.85 2.64 5.20
C THR A 68 -25.85 4.17 5.24
N LEU A 69 -25.06 4.79 4.33
CA LEU A 69 -24.92 6.24 4.24
C LEU A 69 -26.28 6.99 4.08
N PRO A 70 -27.21 6.56 3.20
CA PRO A 70 -28.53 7.20 3.09
C PRO A 70 -29.41 7.08 4.34
N GLU A 71 -29.16 6.09 5.21
CA GLU A 71 -29.91 5.89 6.46
C GLU A 71 -29.37 6.76 7.60
N ILE A 72 -28.07 7.04 7.64
CA ILE A 72 -27.48 7.96 8.63
C ILE A 72 -27.66 9.43 8.21
N GLN A 73 -27.59 9.75 6.90
CA GLN A 73 -27.80 11.10 6.34
C GLN A 73 -29.20 11.69 6.59
N GLN A 74 -30.22 10.89 6.92
CA GLN A 74 -31.55 11.42 7.26
C GLN A 74 -31.57 12.22 8.59
N TYR A 75 -30.48 12.21 9.35
CA TYR A 75 -30.30 12.92 10.61
C TYR A 75 -29.23 14.01 10.48
N ALA A 76 -29.56 15.21 10.92
CA ALA A 76 -28.61 16.33 10.97
C ALA A 76 -27.56 16.14 12.08
N ALA A 77 -27.88 15.40 13.15
CA ALA A 77 -26.88 14.94 14.11
C ALA A 77 -27.15 13.54 14.68
N ILE A 78 -26.07 12.78 14.88
CA ILE A 78 -26.06 11.51 15.61
C ILE A 78 -25.48 11.73 17.01
N VAL A 79 -26.19 11.27 18.04
CA VAL A 79 -25.77 11.37 19.44
C VAL A 79 -25.36 9.99 19.95
N LEU A 80 -24.04 9.76 20.01
CA LEU A 80 -23.42 8.54 20.51
C LEU A 80 -23.23 8.61 22.03
N SER A 81 -23.77 7.60 22.71
CA SER A 81 -24.20 7.76 24.09
C SER A 81 -24.28 6.39 24.77
N GLY A 82 -23.91 6.28 26.05
CA GLY A 82 -24.14 5.08 26.86
C GLY A 82 -22.99 4.64 27.78
N SER A 83 -23.12 3.43 28.33
CA SER A 83 -22.23 2.82 29.33
C SER A 83 -20.90 2.26 28.78
N GLY A 84 -20.57 2.53 27.51
CA GLY A 84 -19.45 1.93 26.78
C GLY A 84 -19.69 0.48 26.36
N TYR A 85 -20.26 -0.36 27.24
CA TYR A 85 -20.50 -1.79 27.00
C TYR A 85 -21.45 -2.07 25.83
N ALA A 86 -22.57 -1.33 25.74
CA ALA A 86 -23.53 -1.43 24.64
C ALA A 86 -23.12 -0.63 23.39
N VAL A 87 -22.10 0.22 23.49
CA VAL A 87 -21.60 1.00 22.35
C VAL A 87 -20.51 0.21 21.63
N GLY A 88 -19.54 -0.35 22.36
CA GLY A 88 -18.44 -1.14 21.79
C GLY A 88 -18.84 -2.46 21.11
N HIS A 89 -20.04 -3.00 21.39
CA HIS A 89 -20.54 -4.20 20.69
C HIS A 89 -21.14 -3.89 19.31
N ASP A 90 -21.72 -2.70 19.15
CA ASP A 90 -22.59 -2.39 18.01
C ASP A 90 -22.04 -1.25 17.12
N LEU A 91 -21.04 -0.49 17.57
CA LEU A 91 -20.27 0.44 16.72
C LEU A 91 -19.79 -0.19 15.41
N PRO A 92 -19.27 -1.44 15.37
CA PRO A 92 -18.81 -2.06 14.13
C PRO A 92 -19.89 -2.27 13.06
N LEU A 93 -21.17 -2.04 13.37
CA LEU A 93 -22.27 -2.17 12.41
C LEU A 93 -22.45 -0.93 11.53
N PHE A 94 -22.04 0.25 11.99
CA PHE A 94 -22.24 1.52 11.27
C PHE A 94 -20.98 2.40 11.21
N ASP A 95 -19.87 1.99 11.83
CA ASP A 95 -18.59 2.70 11.75
C ASP A 95 -18.12 2.99 10.32
N ALA A 96 -18.39 2.06 9.40
CA ALA A 96 -18.04 2.18 7.99
C ALA A 96 -18.73 3.34 7.26
N VAL A 97 -19.75 3.98 7.85
CA VAL A 97 -20.44 5.15 7.27
C VAL A 97 -20.35 6.41 8.14
N ILE A 98 -19.79 6.33 9.36
CA ILE A 98 -19.65 7.49 10.26
C ILE A 98 -18.70 8.54 9.68
N GLN A 99 -17.61 8.09 9.04
CA GLN A 99 -16.62 9.00 8.47
C GLN A 99 -17.24 9.81 7.33
N ASP A 100 -17.70 9.12 6.29
CA ASP A 100 -18.40 9.68 5.14
C ASP A 100 -19.55 10.62 5.56
N TYR A 101 -20.39 10.20 6.50
CA TYR A 101 -21.49 11.01 7.03
C TYR A 101 -21.03 12.35 7.61
N VAL A 102 -19.98 12.35 8.44
CA VAL A 102 -19.45 13.61 9.02
C VAL A 102 -18.72 14.42 7.96
N GLU A 103 -17.86 13.81 7.14
CA GLU A 103 -17.13 14.53 6.09
C GLU A 103 -18.07 15.24 5.11
N GLN A 104 -19.25 14.67 4.85
CA GLN A 104 -20.30 15.26 4.01
C GLN A 104 -21.19 16.32 4.71
N GLY A 105 -20.98 16.64 5.99
CA GLY A 105 -21.77 17.67 6.69
C GLY A 105 -22.43 17.22 7.99
N GLY A 106 -22.43 15.92 8.29
CA GLY A 106 -23.11 15.33 9.44
C GLY A 106 -22.61 15.82 10.80
N GLY A 107 -23.56 16.00 11.73
CA GLY A 107 -23.26 16.31 13.13
C GLY A 107 -23.00 15.06 13.96
N LEU A 108 -21.99 15.07 14.81
CA LEU A 108 -21.70 13.96 15.73
C LEU A 108 -21.45 14.45 17.15
N VAL A 109 -22.27 14.04 18.11
CA VAL A 109 -22.05 14.30 19.54
C VAL A 109 -21.80 12.98 20.26
N ALA A 110 -20.59 12.81 20.80
CA ALA A 110 -20.21 11.60 21.55
C ALA A 110 -19.95 11.93 23.03
N THR A 111 -20.53 11.15 23.94
CA THR A 111 -20.41 11.41 25.40
C THR A 111 -19.80 10.24 26.18
N GLY A 112 -18.93 10.56 27.12
CA GLY A 112 -18.33 9.62 28.06
C GLY A 112 -17.60 8.46 27.40
N TRP A 113 -18.05 7.23 27.67
CA TRP A 113 -17.31 5.99 27.32
C TRP A 113 -17.30 5.61 25.84
N VAL A 114 -17.78 6.46 24.92
CA VAL A 114 -17.81 6.17 23.47
C VAL A 114 -16.39 5.89 22.93
N PHE A 115 -15.35 6.53 23.46
CA PHE A 115 -13.95 6.39 23.02
C PHE A 115 -13.09 5.47 23.91
N TYR A 116 -13.72 4.56 24.67
CA TYR A 116 -13.10 3.91 25.84
C TYR A 116 -12.45 2.52 25.62
N TYR A 117 -12.55 1.89 24.45
CA TYR A 117 -12.17 0.46 24.30
C TYR A 117 -10.83 0.17 23.57
N ASN A 118 -9.76 0.21 24.36
CA ASN A 118 -8.51 -0.59 24.29
C ASN A 118 -8.04 -1.16 22.92
N ASP A 119 -6.99 -0.57 22.34
CA ASP A 119 -5.90 -1.11 21.49
C ASP A 119 -6.16 -2.12 20.32
N ALA A 120 -7.40 -2.46 19.97
CA ALA A 120 -7.68 -3.36 18.84
C ALA A 120 -8.94 -3.02 18.03
N ILE A 121 -9.91 -2.30 18.61
CA ILE A 121 -11.18 -1.96 17.95
C ILE A 121 -11.60 -0.54 18.35
N VAL A 122 -10.74 0.44 18.09
CA VAL A 122 -11.27 1.78 17.84
C VAL A 122 -11.74 1.74 16.40
N ALA A 123 -13.06 1.79 16.25
CA ALA A 123 -13.75 1.72 14.99
C ALA A 123 -13.16 2.80 14.04
N PRO A 124 -12.51 2.44 12.91
CA PRO A 124 -11.68 3.36 12.15
C PRO A 124 -12.38 4.65 11.71
N GLY A 125 -13.65 4.59 11.29
CA GLY A 125 -14.39 5.76 10.82
C GLY A 125 -14.67 6.76 11.95
N LEU A 126 -15.18 6.26 13.09
CA LEU A 126 -15.35 7.07 14.30
C LEU A 126 -14.01 7.62 14.80
N ASN A 127 -12.94 6.84 14.70
CA ASN A 127 -11.60 7.32 15.07
C ASN A 127 -11.13 8.43 14.13
N ALA A 128 -11.39 8.37 12.82
CA ALA A 128 -10.96 9.38 11.85
C ALA A 128 -11.52 10.76 12.21
N VAL A 129 -12.82 10.84 12.48
CA VAL A 129 -13.54 12.10 12.73
C VAL A 129 -13.49 12.59 14.19
N ALA A 130 -13.07 11.75 15.13
CA ALA A 130 -13.01 12.15 16.54
C ALA A 130 -11.97 13.27 16.81
N PRO A 131 -12.31 14.35 17.55
CA PRO A 131 -11.38 15.40 17.98
C PRO A 131 -10.37 14.94 19.04
N VAL A 132 -10.61 13.79 19.69
CA VAL A 132 -9.80 13.27 20.80
C VAL A 132 -9.10 11.97 20.39
N LEU A 133 -7.96 11.67 21.02
CA LEU A 133 -7.36 10.34 20.91
C LEU A 133 -8.14 9.35 21.80
N PRO A 134 -8.36 8.09 21.36
CA PRO A 134 -8.97 7.04 22.17
C PRO A 134 -8.25 6.84 23.51
N SER A 135 -9.01 6.61 24.58
CA SER A 135 -8.48 6.68 25.94
C SER A 135 -9.31 5.87 26.95
N MET A 136 -8.62 5.10 27.80
CA MET A 136 -9.22 4.43 28.97
C MET A 136 -9.17 5.30 30.25
N SER A 137 -8.99 6.61 30.12
CA SER A 137 -8.76 7.50 31.25
C SER A 137 -10.04 8.15 31.72
N PHE A 138 -10.25 8.20 33.03
CA PHE A 138 -11.41 8.85 33.63
C PHE A 138 -11.12 9.46 35.00
N ILE A 139 -11.95 10.43 35.39
CA ILE A 139 -12.02 11.00 36.73
C ILE A 139 -13.40 10.62 37.30
N SER A 140 -13.48 10.31 38.59
CA SER A 140 -14.76 10.07 39.27
C SER A 140 -15.03 11.20 40.27
N ASN A 141 -16.26 11.72 40.27
CA ASN A 141 -16.68 12.85 41.10
C ASN A 141 -15.80 14.12 40.92
N GLY A 142 -15.40 14.40 39.68
CA GLY A 142 -14.58 15.57 39.33
C GLY A 142 -15.38 16.88 39.25
N THR A 143 -14.73 17.94 38.78
CA THR A 143 -15.37 19.23 38.46
C THR A 143 -15.16 19.52 36.99
N VAL A 144 -16.22 19.69 36.23
CA VAL A 144 -16.11 20.15 34.83
C VAL A 144 -15.99 21.67 34.87
N ASP A 145 -14.95 22.18 34.22
CA ASP A 145 -14.64 23.58 34.04
C ASP A 145 -14.75 23.92 32.53
N PRO A 146 -15.91 24.44 32.07
CA PRO A 146 -16.06 24.93 30.70
C PRO A 146 -15.07 26.06 30.38
N ALA A 147 -14.57 26.07 29.15
CA ALA A 147 -13.75 27.17 28.64
C ALA A 147 -14.63 28.26 28.04
N ASP A 148 -14.40 29.53 28.40
CA ASP A 148 -15.15 30.67 27.85
C ASP A 148 -14.59 31.05 26.46
N ASN A 149 -14.72 30.13 25.49
CA ASN A 149 -14.06 30.19 24.17
C ASN A 149 -14.91 29.77 22.96
N HIS A 150 -16.12 29.23 23.18
CA HIS A 150 -17.00 28.74 22.11
C HIS A 150 -18.47 28.82 22.55
N GLU A 151 -19.41 28.99 21.63
CA GLU A 151 -20.84 29.22 21.96
C GLU A 151 -21.49 28.07 22.76
N ILE A 152 -21.01 26.83 22.59
CA ILE A 152 -21.41 25.66 23.39
C ILE A 152 -21.17 25.88 24.89
N VAL A 153 -20.14 26.63 25.25
CA VAL A 153 -19.60 26.77 26.61
C VAL A 153 -19.55 28.21 27.13
N GLU A 154 -19.78 29.21 26.27
CA GLU A 154 -19.80 30.63 26.63
C GLU A 154 -20.80 30.91 27.76
N GLY A 155 -20.29 31.55 28.81
CA GLY A 155 -21.07 31.96 29.98
C GLY A 155 -21.52 30.83 30.93
N LEU A 156 -21.10 29.58 30.71
CA LEU A 156 -21.39 28.48 31.64
C LEU A 156 -20.44 28.51 32.86
N GLY A 157 -20.96 28.18 34.05
CA GLY A 157 -20.15 28.01 35.25
C GLY A 157 -19.60 26.59 35.39
N SER A 158 -18.57 26.40 36.23
CA SER A 158 -18.10 25.06 36.60
C SER A 158 -19.10 24.30 37.46
N TRP A 159 -19.22 22.99 37.30
CA TRP A 159 -20.04 22.11 38.15
C TRP A 159 -19.32 20.85 38.61
N ALA A 160 -19.78 20.29 39.73
CA ALA A 160 -19.37 18.96 40.17
C ALA A 160 -20.07 17.89 39.29
N ASN A 161 -19.30 17.05 38.62
CA ASN A 161 -19.82 15.88 37.91
C ASN A 161 -20.22 14.81 38.94
N PRO A 162 -21.49 14.36 39.01
CA PRO A 162 -21.94 13.35 39.98
C PRO A 162 -21.49 11.92 39.64
N SER A 163 -20.82 11.73 38.50
CA SER A 163 -20.53 10.42 37.90
C SER A 163 -19.06 10.32 37.50
N TYR A 164 -18.79 9.61 36.40
CA TYR A 164 -17.50 9.56 35.74
C TYR A 164 -17.39 10.64 34.66
N ASP A 165 -16.15 11.07 34.46
CA ASP A 165 -15.70 11.99 33.42
C ASP A 165 -14.65 11.27 32.58
N ALA A 166 -15.00 10.86 31.36
CA ALA A 166 -14.03 10.26 30.45
C ALA A 166 -13.17 11.36 29.83
N TYR A 167 -11.86 11.15 29.70
CA TYR A 167 -10.98 12.17 29.14
C TYR A 167 -9.89 11.57 28.28
N SER A 168 -9.35 12.38 27.35
CA SER A 168 -8.17 12.03 26.58
C SER A 168 -6.98 12.87 27.03
N GLY A 169 -5.81 12.25 27.15
CA GLY A 169 -4.58 12.95 27.53
C GLY A 169 -4.09 13.95 26.48
N ALA A 170 -4.58 13.86 25.24
CA ALA A 170 -4.32 14.80 24.16
C ALA A 170 -5.47 14.81 23.15
N HIS A 171 -5.76 15.99 22.60
CA HIS A 171 -6.65 16.15 21.46
C HIS A 171 -5.84 16.05 20.16
N LYS A 172 -6.52 15.78 19.05
CA LYS A 172 -5.88 15.81 17.73
C LYS A 172 -5.49 17.25 17.33
N PRO A 173 -4.48 17.43 16.45
CA PRO A 173 -4.22 18.72 15.84
C PRO A 173 -5.48 19.27 15.16
N GLY A 174 -5.79 20.54 15.37
CA GLY A 174 -7.00 21.20 14.83
C GLY A 174 -8.21 21.18 15.77
N ALA A 175 -8.31 20.24 16.71
CA ALA A 175 -9.42 20.19 17.65
C ALA A 175 -9.32 21.26 18.75
N LEU A 176 -10.45 21.90 19.06
CA LEU A 176 -10.58 22.91 20.12
C LEU A 176 -11.01 22.27 21.44
N THR A 177 -10.24 22.46 22.51
CA THR A 177 -10.68 22.13 23.88
C THR A 177 -11.76 23.10 24.33
N ILE A 178 -12.92 22.59 24.76
CA ILE A 178 -14.06 23.37 25.26
C ILE A 178 -14.35 23.16 26.75
N SER A 179 -13.81 22.11 27.38
CA SER A 179 -13.87 21.95 28.84
C SER A 179 -12.68 21.17 29.38
N SER A 180 -12.45 21.26 30.68
CA SER A 180 -11.46 20.45 31.38
C SER A 180 -11.92 20.06 32.79
N ASN A 181 -11.38 18.96 33.32
CA ASN A 181 -11.54 18.56 34.70
C ASN A 181 -10.28 18.85 35.51
N GLY A 182 -10.27 19.95 36.27
CA GLY A 182 -9.08 20.37 37.03
C GLY A 182 -7.85 20.64 36.15
N GLY A 183 -8.06 21.10 34.91
CA GLY A 183 -7.02 21.32 33.90
C GLY A 183 -6.69 20.11 33.01
N THR A 184 -7.38 18.99 33.18
CA THR A 184 -7.30 17.82 32.27
C THR A 184 -8.35 17.95 31.17
N PRO A 185 -8.03 18.08 29.88
CA PRO A 185 -9.05 18.25 28.83
C PRO A 185 -10.05 17.10 28.79
N ASP A 186 -11.33 17.40 28.99
CA ASP A 186 -12.44 16.42 29.01
C ASP A 186 -13.50 16.71 27.92
N GLY A 187 -13.50 17.89 27.32
CA GLY A 187 -14.39 18.27 26.23
C GLY A 187 -13.64 18.88 25.05
N ALA A 188 -14.00 18.43 23.84
CA ALA A 188 -13.40 18.88 22.59
C ALA A 188 -14.46 19.05 21.49
N LEU A 189 -14.15 19.90 20.51
CA LEU A 189 -14.86 19.93 19.22
C LEU A 189 -13.89 20.04 18.06
N TRP A 190 -14.34 19.67 16.87
CA TRP A 190 -13.62 19.81 15.61
C TRP A 190 -14.60 19.81 14.44
N GLU A 191 -14.23 20.49 13.35
CA GLU A 191 -14.93 20.45 12.06
C GLU A 191 -14.11 19.56 11.12
N VAL A 192 -14.76 18.61 10.45
CA VAL A 192 -14.13 17.58 9.61
C VAL A 192 -14.92 17.47 8.32
N GLY A 193 -14.29 17.78 7.18
CA GLY A 193 -15.01 18.07 5.95
C GLY A 193 -16.02 19.21 6.17
N GLY A 194 -17.29 18.99 5.80
CA GLY A 194 -18.39 19.89 6.13
C GLY A 194 -18.99 19.70 7.54
N GLY A 195 -18.69 18.59 8.23
CA GLY A 195 -19.39 18.19 9.45
C GLY A 195 -18.78 18.70 10.75
N ARG A 196 -19.50 18.43 11.85
CA ARG A 196 -19.21 19.00 13.18
C ARG A 196 -19.25 17.94 14.26
N VAL A 197 -18.10 17.72 14.90
CA VAL A 197 -17.94 16.69 15.93
C VAL A 197 -17.70 17.32 17.29
N VAL A 198 -18.45 16.90 18.30
CA VAL A 198 -18.29 17.29 19.70
C VAL A 198 -18.12 16.05 20.56
N THR A 199 -17.14 16.07 21.47
CA THR A 199 -16.90 15.00 22.43
C THR A 199 -16.91 15.54 23.84
N LEU A 200 -17.76 15.01 24.72
CA LEU A 200 -17.90 15.47 26.10
C LEU A 200 -17.62 14.34 27.10
N GLY A 201 -16.75 14.57 28.08
CA GLY A 201 -16.37 13.59 29.09
C GLY A 201 -17.50 13.10 30.03
N PRO A 202 -18.45 13.95 30.46
CA PRO A 202 -19.53 13.52 31.35
C PRO A 202 -20.52 12.55 30.67
N LEU A 203 -21.00 11.58 31.47
CA LEU A 203 -21.98 10.57 31.03
C LEU A 203 -23.41 11.13 30.96
N PHE A 204 -23.68 12.05 30.04
CA PHE A 204 -24.98 12.73 29.94
C PHE A 204 -26.20 11.80 29.80
N THR A 205 -26.03 10.62 29.19
CA THR A 205 -27.12 9.71 28.81
C THR A 205 -27.02 8.29 29.41
N ALA A 206 -26.01 7.99 30.23
CA ALA A 206 -25.89 6.63 30.79
C ALA A 206 -26.96 6.34 31.86
N GLU A 207 -27.27 5.06 32.08
CA GLU A 207 -28.34 4.59 32.98
C GLU A 207 -28.26 5.18 34.41
N TYR A 208 -29.38 5.72 34.90
CA TYR A 208 -29.44 6.48 36.15
C TYR A 208 -29.01 5.65 37.38
N GLU A 209 -29.54 4.43 37.51
CA GLU A 209 -29.32 3.59 38.70
C GLU A 209 -27.89 3.03 38.76
N ALA A 210 -27.23 2.89 37.60
CA ALA A 210 -25.85 2.39 37.51
C ALA A 210 -24.79 3.50 37.66
N TYR A 211 -25.09 4.72 37.19
CA TYR A 211 -24.09 5.80 37.05
C TYR A 211 -24.43 7.12 37.75
N ALA A 212 -25.60 7.27 38.40
CA ALA A 212 -26.02 8.49 39.10
C ALA A 212 -26.04 9.78 38.24
N THR A 213 -26.28 9.62 36.94
CA THR A 213 -26.25 10.65 35.89
C THR A 213 -27.43 11.61 35.90
N GLN A 214 -28.48 11.32 36.68
CA GLN A 214 -29.78 12.03 36.63
C GLN A 214 -29.64 13.57 36.70
N ALA A 215 -28.74 14.06 37.54
CA ALA A 215 -28.54 15.49 37.76
C ALA A 215 -27.93 16.25 36.55
N LEU A 216 -27.40 15.55 35.54
CA LEU A 216 -26.80 16.13 34.34
C LEU A 216 -27.84 16.61 33.31
N HIS A 217 -29.08 16.09 33.36
CA HIS A 217 -30.14 16.41 32.40
C HIS A 217 -31.49 16.74 33.03
N ASP A 218 -31.74 16.46 34.32
CA ASP A 218 -33.00 16.82 35.00
C ASP A 218 -33.09 18.31 35.42
N GLY A 219 -32.09 19.11 35.07
CA GLY A 219 -31.99 20.53 35.43
C GLY A 219 -31.46 20.79 36.84
N SER A 220 -31.06 19.76 37.60
CA SER A 220 -30.35 19.95 38.89
C SER A 220 -28.98 20.60 38.72
N ILE A 221 -28.34 20.40 37.56
CA ILE A 221 -27.11 21.10 37.13
C ILE A 221 -27.41 21.78 35.78
N PRO A 222 -27.99 23.00 35.78
CA PRO A 222 -28.45 23.67 34.56
C PRO A 222 -27.36 23.85 33.50
N ASP A 223 -26.15 24.23 33.91
CA ASP A 223 -25.04 24.50 33.00
C ASP A 223 -24.55 23.23 32.30
N ALA A 224 -24.60 22.07 32.97
CA ALA A 224 -24.31 20.78 32.36
C ALA A 224 -25.36 20.41 31.30
N THR A 225 -26.65 20.55 31.64
CA THR A 225 -27.75 20.28 30.70
C THR A 225 -27.68 21.20 29.49
N GLU A 226 -27.41 22.49 29.69
CA GLU A 226 -27.29 23.47 28.61
C GLU A 226 -26.05 23.20 27.73
N MET A 227 -24.90 22.82 28.29
CA MET A 227 -23.72 22.44 27.51
C MET A 227 -24.02 21.28 26.56
N PHE A 228 -24.71 20.24 27.04
CA PHE A 228 -25.07 19.08 26.22
C PHE A 228 -26.09 19.44 25.13
N LEU A 229 -27.10 20.27 25.44
CA LEU A 229 -28.07 20.74 24.44
C LEU A 229 -27.41 21.61 23.37
N ARG A 230 -26.52 22.54 23.74
CA ARG A 230 -25.80 23.37 22.76
C ARG A 230 -24.81 22.57 21.91
N ALA A 231 -24.21 21.51 22.46
CA ALA A 231 -23.36 20.60 21.69
C ALA A 231 -24.16 19.92 20.56
N ILE A 232 -25.39 19.50 20.84
CA ILE A 232 -26.31 18.94 19.84
C ILE A 232 -26.74 20.02 18.84
N ASP A 233 -27.17 21.21 19.32
CA ASP A 233 -27.53 22.32 18.43
C ASP A 233 -26.40 22.66 17.45
N TRP A 234 -25.15 22.74 17.93
CA TRP A 234 -24.00 23.14 17.11
C TRP A 234 -23.57 22.04 16.13
N ALA A 235 -23.54 20.78 16.57
CA ALA A 235 -23.24 19.64 15.71
C ALA A 235 -24.28 19.53 14.58
N ALA A 236 -25.55 19.73 14.91
CA ALA A 236 -26.64 19.67 13.94
C ALA A 236 -26.73 20.88 12.99
N GLN A 237 -25.84 21.86 13.15
CA GLN A 237 -25.58 22.95 12.20
C GLN A 237 -24.32 22.69 11.36
N GLY A 238 -23.83 21.44 11.30
CA GLY A 238 -22.88 20.99 10.29
C GLY A 238 -23.42 21.24 8.87
N GLY A 239 -22.53 21.19 7.87
CA GLY A 239 -22.68 21.78 6.53
C GLY A 239 -23.83 21.28 5.65
N PHE A 240 -25.06 21.47 6.07
CA PHE A 240 -26.24 21.42 5.22
C PHE A 240 -27.01 22.73 5.39
N PRO A 241 -27.08 23.58 4.34
CA PRO A 241 -28.12 24.59 4.27
C PRO A 241 -29.49 23.94 4.50
N PRO A 242 -30.41 24.56 5.27
CA PRO A 242 -31.73 23.99 5.53
C PRO A 242 -32.59 23.97 4.26
N GLY A 243 -32.49 22.86 3.51
CA GLY A 243 -33.09 22.69 2.18
C GLY A 243 -32.31 21.65 1.36
N CYS A 244 -30.99 21.59 1.56
CA CYS A 244 -30.07 20.78 0.78
C CYS A 244 -30.52 19.32 0.61
N GLY A 245 -30.43 18.85 -0.64
CA GLY A 245 -30.86 17.54 -1.07
C GLY A 245 -32.37 17.37 -1.27
N ASP A 246 -33.17 18.45 -1.32
CA ASP A 246 -34.63 18.37 -1.53
C ASP A 246 -35.10 18.58 -2.99
N GLY A 247 -34.20 19.05 -3.86
CA GLY A 247 -34.42 19.35 -5.27
C GLY A 247 -34.70 20.83 -5.56
N ILE A 248 -34.49 21.73 -4.59
CA ILE A 248 -34.84 23.16 -4.68
C ILE A 248 -33.70 24.04 -4.15
N VAL A 249 -32.92 24.65 -5.05
CA VAL A 249 -31.90 25.65 -4.68
C VAL A 249 -32.50 26.84 -3.93
N ASP A 250 -32.24 26.93 -2.63
CA ASP A 250 -32.66 28.02 -1.76
C ASP A 250 -31.48 28.97 -1.46
N GLU A 251 -31.19 29.88 -2.41
CA GLU A 251 -30.10 30.89 -2.34
C GLU A 251 -30.10 31.70 -1.03
N ALA A 252 -31.27 31.80 -0.36
CA ALA A 252 -31.41 32.51 0.92
C ALA A 252 -30.92 31.70 2.13
N ALA A 253 -30.85 30.37 2.03
CA ALA A 253 -30.27 29.45 3.01
C ALA A 253 -28.75 29.29 2.83
N GLY A 254 -28.23 29.61 1.63
CA GLY A 254 -26.79 29.57 1.31
C GLY A 254 -26.43 28.62 0.17
N GLU A 255 -27.40 27.92 -0.41
CA GLU A 255 -27.21 26.95 -1.49
C GLU A 255 -26.80 27.63 -2.80
N LEU A 256 -25.84 27.02 -3.49
CA LEU A 256 -25.38 27.43 -4.81
C LEU A 256 -25.78 26.42 -5.90
N CYS A 257 -26.12 25.19 -5.49
CA CYS A 257 -26.80 24.16 -6.27
C CYS A 257 -27.68 23.33 -5.34
N ASP A 258 -28.54 22.49 -5.93
CA ASP A 258 -29.26 21.39 -5.27
C ASP A 258 -29.78 20.51 -6.42
N ASP A 259 -29.57 19.21 -6.33
CA ASP A 259 -30.05 18.24 -7.32
C ASP A 259 -30.99 17.15 -6.76
N GLY A 260 -31.39 17.29 -5.50
CA GLY A 260 -32.28 16.38 -4.79
C GLY A 260 -31.59 15.21 -4.08
N ASN A 261 -30.27 15.31 -3.83
CA ASN A 261 -29.54 14.32 -3.04
C ASN A 261 -28.30 14.92 -2.31
N HIS A 262 -27.45 14.08 -1.72
CA HIS A 262 -26.26 14.46 -0.92
C HIS A 262 -25.02 13.63 -1.31
N ASP A 263 -24.91 13.22 -2.57
CA ASP A 263 -23.77 12.46 -3.10
C ASP A 263 -22.71 13.44 -3.62
N ASN A 264 -21.51 13.40 -3.03
CA ASN A 264 -20.43 14.29 -3.48
C ASN A 264 -19.81 13.85 -4.82
N HIS A 265 -20.26 12.75 -5.45
CA HIS A 265 -19.75 12.28 -6.74
C HIS A 265 -20.58 12.76 -7.95
N ASP A 266 -21.43 13.77 -7.77
CA ASP A 266 -22.22 14.41 -8.84
C ASP A 266 -21.92 15.92 -8.99
N ALA A 267 -22.82 16.68 -9.61
CA ALA A 267 -22.59 18.10 -9.90
C ALA A 267 -22.75 19.03 -8.68
N CYS A 268 -23.26 18.53 -7.56
CA CYS A 268 -23.65 19.33 -6.39
C CYS A 268 -23.17 18.69 -5.08
N VAL A 269 -21.92 18.97 -4.72
CA VAL A 269 -21.32 18.41 -3.50
C VAL A 269 -21.88 19.08 -2.25
N SER A 270 -21.97 18.33 -1.17
CA SER A 270 -22.30 18.87 0.17
C SER A 270 -21.19 19.86 0.57
N PRO A 271 -21.50 21.13 0.93
CA PRO A 271 -22.76 21.65 1.47
C PRO A 271 -23.68 22.36 0.44
N CYS A 272 -24.14 21.67 -0.60
CA CYS A 272 -24.91 22.24 -1.72
C CYS A 272 -24.17 23.36 -2.46
N VAL A 273 -22.91 23.06 -2.82
CA VAL A 273 -22.05 23.89 -3.67
C VAL A 273 -21.71 23.16 -4.97
N PRO A 274 -21.60 23.85 -6.12
CA PRO A 274 -21.16 23.22 -7.35
C PRO A 274 -19.82 22.53 -7.15
N ALA A 275 -19.73 21.30 -7.64
CA ALA A 275 -18.49 20.53 -7.65
C ALA A 275 -17.33 21.30 -8.29
N THR A 276 -16.13 21.16 -7.73
CA THR A 276 -14.93 21.82 -8.23
C THR A 276 -13.71 20.93 -8.06
N CYS A 277 -13.04 20.63 -9.17
CA CYS A 277 -11.69 20.07 -9.18
C CYS A 277 -10.79 20.66 -8.08
N GLY A 278 -10.18 19.78 -7.30
CA GLY A 278 -9.46 20.07 -6.08
C GLY A 278 -10.31 19.90 -4.81
N ASP A 279 -11.46 19.21 -4.86
CA ASP A 279 -12.36 18.99 -3.71
C ASP A 279 -12.30 17.58 -3.10
N HIS A 280 -11.40 16.72 -3.59
CA HIS A 280 -11.19 15.31 -3.22
C HIS A 280 -12.32 14.35 -3.63
N PHE A 281 -13.34 14.76 -4.38
CA PHE A 281 -14.45 13.89 -4.80
C PHE A 281 -14.53 13.74 -6.32
N VAL A 282 -14.09 12.60 -6.88
CA VAL A 282 -14.15 12.39 -8.34
C VAL A 282 -15.61 12.38 -8.85
N GLN A 283 -16.05 13.47 -9.49
CA GLN A 283 -17.46 13.58 -9.89
C GLN A 283 -17.77 12.95 -11.26
N THR A 284 -18.72 12.01 -11.27
CA THR A 284 -18.93 11.07 -12.38
C THR A 284 -19.37 11.78 -13.67
N GLY A 285 -18.46 11.84 -14.64
CA GLY A 285 -18.73 12.41 -15.97
C GLY A 285 -18.58 13.92 -16.05
N ILE A 286 -18.11 14.56 -14.98
CA ILE A 286 -17.59 15.93 -14.96
C ILE A 286 -16.07 15.87 -15.11
N GLU A 287 -15.43 15.04 -14.27
CA GLU A 287 -13.99 14.83 -14.23
C GLU A 287 -13.64 13.33 -14.12
N PRO A 288 -12.40 12.94 -14.49
CA PRO A 288 -11.93 11.56 -14.44
C PRO A 288 -11.05 11.23 -13.22
N CYS A 289 -10.55 12.23 -12.48
CA CYS A 289 -9.75 12.13 -11.27
C CYS A 289 -9.86 13.43 -10.44
N ASP A 290 -9.55 13.36 -9.15
CA ASP A 290 -9.37 14.47 -8.20
C ASP A 290 -8.67 13.87 -6.96
N ASP A 291 -7.47 14.34 -6.64
CA ASP A 291 -6.69 14.03 -5.43
C ASP A 291 -6.69 15.18 -4.40
N GLY A 292 -7.22 16.34 -4.79
CA GLY A 292 -7.48 17.51 -3.94
C GLY A 292 -6.25 18.33 -3.57
N ASP A 293 -5.24 18.38 -4.43
CA ASP A 293 -4.22 19.42 -4.35
C ASP A 293 -3.90 20.11 -5.71
N ASP A 294 -2.74 20.75 -5.82
CA ASP A 294 -2.32 21.61 -6.94
C ASP A 294 -0.99 21.11 -7.57
N ASP A 295 -0.57 19.87 -7.27
CA ASP A 295 0.60 19.22 -7.88
C ASP A 295 0.27 18.70 -9.30
N ASN A 296 1.30 18.35 -10.07
CA ASN A 296 1.16 17.72 -11.38
C ASN A 296 2.09 16.51 -11.53
N ASP A 297 2.88 16.15 -10.49
CA ASP A 297 3.85 15.04 -10.53
C ASP A 297 3.26 13.72 -9.93
N ASP A 298 1.94 13.63 -9.75
CA ASP A 298 1.23 12.56 -9.02
C ASP A 298 0.00 11.94 -9.75
N GLY A 299 -1.20 11.90 -9.15
CA GLY A 299 -2.32 11.09 -9.62
C GLY A 299 -3.24 11.79 -10.62
N CYS A 300 -3.29 13.11 -10.60
CA CYS A 300 -4.21 13.94 -11.36
C CYS A 300 -3.57 15.30 -11.68
N LEU A 301 -3.77 15.79 -12.90
CA LEU A 301 -3.24 17.11 -13.29
C LEU A 301 -4.12 18.24 -12.76
N VAL A 302 -3.51 19.41 -12.51
CA VAL A 302 -4.23 20.65 -12.15
C VAL A 302 -5.32 20.97 -13.18
N GLY A 303 -6.58 20.91 -12.75
CA GLY A 303 -7.75 21.00 -13.62
C GLY A 303 -8.44 19.66 -13.90
N CYS A 304 -8.08 18.61 -13.16
CA CYS A 304 -8.72 17.32 -13.09
C CYS A 304 -8.75 16.62 -14.45
N ILE A 305 -7.54 16.38 -14.94
CA ILE A 305 -7.25 15.68 -16.18
C ILE A 305 -6.40 14.48 -15.80
N LEU A 306 -6.75 13.29 -16.30
CA LEU A 306 -5.92 12.11 -16.06
C LEU A 306 -4.53 12.31 -16.69
N PRO A 307 -3.45 11.95 -15.98
CA PRO A 307 -2.09 11.97 -16.52
C PRO A 307 -1.98 11.17 -17.82
N THR A 308 -1.16 11.66 -18.77
CA THR A 308 -0.93 11.01 -20.06
C THR A 308 0.53 10.99 -20.45
N CYS A 309 1.07 9.79 -20.70
CA CYS A 309 2.41 9.65 -21.25
C CYS A 309 2.63 10.54 -22.50
N GLY A 310 3.75 11.24 -22.52
CA GLY A 310 4.17 12.20 -23.53
C GLY A 310 3.73 13.65 -23.25
N ASP A 311 3.27 13.98 -22.03
CA ASP A 311 2.83 15.34 -21.67
C ASP A 311 3.86 16.17 -20.88
N GLY A 312 4.96 15.56 -20.45
CA GLY A 312 6.15 16.23 -19.90
C GLY A 312 6.22 16.33 -18.37
N PHE A 313 5.33 15.65 -17.65
CA PHE A 313 5.38 15.45 -16.20
C PHE A 313 5.69 13.98 -15.90
N VAL A 314 6.24 13.66 -14.73
CA VAL A 314 6.60 12.27 -14.38
C VAL A 314 5.81 11.80 -13.17
N TYR A 315 4.78 10.98 -13.43
CA TYR A 315 3.79 10.59 -12.42
C TYR A 315 4.32 9.51 -11.47
N THR A 316 4.65 9.91 -10.23
CA THR A 316 5.35 9.05 -9.27
C THR A 316 4.58 7.78 -8.92
N GLY A 317 5.07 6.63 -9.42
CA GLY A 317 4.49 5.30 -9.18
C GLY A 317 3.51 4.83 -10.25
N THR A 318 3.14 5.70 -11.20
CA THR A 318 2.42 5.35 -12.43
C THR A 318 3.39 5.10 -13.58
N GLU A 319 4.41 5.95 -13.73
CA GLU A 319 5.44 5.80 -14.76
C GLU A 319 6.86 6.12 -14.24
N PRO A 320 7.91 5.47 -14.78
CA PRO A 320 9.31 5.76 -14.46
C PRO A 320 9.92 6.97 -15.20
N CYS A 321 9.33 7.44 -16.29
CA CYS A 321 9.84 8.54 -17.11
C CYS A 321 8.72 9.14 -17.98
N ASP A 322 8.93 10.38 -18.41
CA ASP A 322 8.24 11.08 -19.50
C ASP A 322 9.24 12.12 -20.04
N ASP A 323 9.31 12.30 -21.37
CA ASP A 323 10.19 13.29 -21.99
C ASP A 323 9.46 14.22 -23.01
N ALA A 324 8.12 14.25 -22.92
CA ALA A 324 7.17 15.02 -23.72
C ALA A 324 7.11 14.64 -25.22
N ASN A 325 7.36 13.36 -25.56
CA ASN A 325 7.45 12.92 -26.95
C ASN A 325 7.02 11.44 -27.17
N ASP A 326 6.96 10.98 -28.44
CA ASP A 326 6.46 9.67 -28.89
C ASP A 326 7.58 8.82 -29.57
N ASP A 327 8.87 9.04 -29.29
CA ASP A 327 10.01 8.43 -29.99
C ASP A 327 10.64 7.29 -29.17
N ASP A 328 10.39 6.05 -29.58
CA ASP A 328 10.96 4.83 -28.95
C ASP A 328 12.49 4.68 -29.16
N THR A 329 13.24 5.76 -29.45
CA THR A 329 14.70 5.73 -29.69
C THR A 329 15.52 6.68 -28.81
N ASP A 330 14.93 7.24 -27.76
CA ASP A 330 15.63 8.03 -26.73
C ASP A 330 15.57 7.34 -25.34
N ALA A 331 15.56 8.10 -24.24
CA ALA A 331 15.60 7.52 -22.89
C ALA A 331 14.23 7.06 -22.37
N CYS A 332 13.13 7.48 -22.99
CA CYS A 332 11.77 7.15 -22.56
C CYS A 332 10.90 6.76 -23.75
N LEU A 333 10.48 5.50 -23.80
CA LEU A 333 9.64 4.99 -24.89
C LEU A 333 8.25 5.65 -24.87
N SER A 334 7.54 5.62 -25.99
CA SER A 334 6.16 6.15 -26.15
C SER A 334 5.09 5.50 -25.25
N GLY A 335 5.47 4.47 -24.47
CA GLY A 335 4.65 3.88 -23.40
C GLY A 335 5.04 4.34 -21.99
N CYS A 336 5.90 5.35 -21.87
CA CYS A 336 6.53 5.86 -20.64
C CYS A 336 7.24 4.75 -19.86
N ILE A 337 8.00 3.95 -20.61
CA ILE A 337 8.87 2.90 -20.10
C ILE A 337 10.30 3.42 -20.29
N ALA A 338 11.12 3.34 -19.25
CA ALA A 338 12.53 3.70 -19.36
C ALA A 338 13.23 2.72 -20.31
N ALA A 339 14.04 3.25 -21.23
CA ALA A 339 14.84 2.49 -22.18
C ALA A 339 15.62 1.34 -21.50
N SER A 340 15.68 0.18 -22.17
CA SER A 340 16.31 -1.02 -21.63
C SER A 340 17.24 -1.70 -22.63
N CYS A 341 18.45 -2.03 -22.16
CA CYS A 341 19.38 -2.84 -22.95
C CYS A 341 18.75 -4.18 -23.32
N GLY A 342 18.92 -4.59 -24.58
CA GLY A 342 18.51 -5.89 -25.12
C GLY A 342 17.07 -5.96 -25.61
N ASP A 343 16.42 -4.83 -25.90
CA ASP A 343 15.02 -4.80 -26.37
C ASP A 343 14.86 -4.64 -27.90
N GLY A 344 15.96 -4.38 -28.62
CA GLY A 344 16.02 -4.30 -30.08
C GLY A 344 16.10 -2.89 -30.64
N PHE A 345 16.12 -1.87 -29.78
CA PHE A 345 16.19 -0.46 -30.15
C PHE A 345 17.50 0.16 -29.64
N LEU A 346 18.04 1.14 -30.39
CA LEU A 346 19.28 1.83 -30.01
C LEU A 346 18.94 3.20 -29.43
N HIS A 347 18.92 3.29 -28.10
CA HIS A 347 18.46 4.44 -27.34
C HIS A 347 19.53 5.54 -27.22
N ALA A 348 19.25 6.69 -27.81
CA ALA A 348 20.20 7.79 -27.97
C ALA A 348 20.66 8.40 -26.64
N GLY A 349 21.85 8.03 -26.19
CA GLY A 349 22.48 8.56 -24.97
C GLY A 349 22.24 7.71 -23.71
N VAL A 350 21.48 6.62 -23.82
CA VAL A 350 21.42 5.55 -22.82
C VAL A 350 22.48 4.50 -23.13
N GLU A 351 22.59 4.09 -24.40
CA GLU A 351 23.53 3.06 -24.84
C GLU A 351 24.28 3.39 -26.13
N THR A 352 25.11 2.43 -26.57
CA THR A 352 25.99 2.57 -27.75
C THR A 352 25.88 1.43 -28.75
N CYS A 353 25.31 0.32 -28.33
CA CYS A 353 24.85 -0.80 -29.14
C CYS A 353 23.59 -1.37 -28.50
N ASP A 354 22.78 -2.05 -29.29
CA ASP A 354 21.73 -2.98 -28.87
C ASP A 354 21.58 -4.00 -30.01
N ASP A 355 21.41 -5.28 -29.68
CA ASP A 355 21.20 -6.35 -30.66
C ASP A 355 19.89 -7.15 -30.44
N GLY A 356 19.06 -6.72 -29.49
CA GLY A 356 17.82 -7.36 -29.08
C GLY A 356 17.96 -8.53 -28.11
N ASN A 357 19.09 -8.64 -27.40
CA ASN A 357 19.28 -9.68 -26.38
C ASN A 357 20.23 -9.26 -25.22
N LEU A 358 20.52 -10.19 -24.30
CA LEU A 358 21.31 -9.95 -23.07
C LEU A 358 22.38 -11.06 -22.87
N ASP A 359 22.87 -11.65 -23.95
CA ASP A 359 23.97 -12.62 -23.92
C ASP A 359 25.29 -11.84 -23.94
N ASP A 360 26.09 -11.98 -22.89
CA ASP A 360 27.35 -11.26 -22.80
C ASP A 360 28.42 -11.81 -23.80
N GLY A 361 28.14 -12.88 -24.54
CA GLY A 361 29.06 -13.52 -25.49
C GLY A 361 29.02 -13.03 -26.95
N ASP A 362 28.30 -11.95 -27.26
CA ASP A 362 28.15 -11.41 -28.63
C ASP A 362 28.65 -9.95 -28.78
N ASP A 363 28.44 -9.34 -29.95
CA ASP A 363 28.96 -8.00 -30.28
C ASP A 363 28.39 -6.89 -29.36
N CYS A 364 27.29 -7.13 -28.64
CA CYS A 364 26.67 -6.19 -27.70
C CYS A 364 26.20 -6.88 -26.41
N PRO A 365 27.12 -7.10 -25.44
CA PRO A 365 26.80 -7.66 -24.13
C PRO A 365 25.68 -6.92 -23.39
N GLY A 366 25.07 -7.56 -22.39
CA GLY A 366 23.99 -6.98 -21.57
C GLY A 366 24.36 -5.74 -20.73
N SER A 367 25.59 -5.23 -20.89
CA SER A 367 26.04 -3.92 -20.43
C SER A 367 25.75 -2.77 -21.42
N CYS A 368 25.36 -3.09 -22.64
CA CYS A 368 25.08 -2.16 -23.74
C CYS A 368 26.23 -1.17 -24.08
N GLN A 369 27.45 -1.63 -23.78
CA GLN A 369 28.70 -1.17 -24.39
C GLN A 369 29.16 -2.25 -25.38
N PRO A 370 29.90 -1.92 -26.45
CA PRO A 370 30.38 -2.93 -27.38
C PRO A 370 31.37 -3.86 -26.67
N ALA A 371 31.32 -5.17 -26.98
CA ALA A 371 32.27 -6.14 -26.43
C ALA A 371 33.72 -5.69 -26.65
N ILE A 372 34.55 -5.79 -25.62
CA ILE A 372 35.98 -5.48 -25.68
C ILE A 372 36.79 -6.50 -24.90
N CYS A 373 37.84 -7.01 -25.53
CA CYS A 373 38.86 -7.80 -24.84
C CYS A 373 39.33 -7.15 -23.52
N GLY A 374 39.23 -7.93 -22.45
CA GLY A 374 39.46 -7.57 -21.06
C GLY A 374 38.20 -7.15 -20.29
N ASP A 375 36.98 -7.38 -20.80
CA ASP A 375 35.72 -7.06 -20.12
C ASP A 375 35.15 -8.21 -19.24
N GLY A 376 35.68 -9.42 -19.39
CA GLY A 376 35.30 -10.62 -18.65
C GLY A 376 34.45 -11.62 -19.44
N TYR A 377 34.14 -11.32 -20.70
CA TYR A 377 33.26 -12.13 -21.54
C TYR A 377 33.90 -12.49 -22.88
N VAL A 378 33.59 -13.66 -23.43
CA VAL A 378 34.26 -14.19 -24.62
C VAL A 378 33.40 -13.99 -25.86
N LEU A 379 33.77 -13.01 -26.70
CA LEU A 379 33.09 -12.72 -27.96
C LEU A 379 33.18 -13.91 -28.94
N GLN A 380 32.05 -14.59 -29.16
CA GLN A 380 32.02 -15.87 -29.87
C GLN A 380 32.52 -15.77 -31.32
N GLY A 381 33.68 -16.41 -31.56
CA GLY A 381 34.28 -16.50 -32.89
C GLY A 381 35.26 -15.38 -33.25
N THR A 382 35.41 -14.37 -32.37
CA THR A 382 36.47 -13.36 -32.44
C THR A 382 37.56 -13.65 -31.41
N GLU A 383 37.17 -14.00 -30.19
CA GLU A 383 38.07 -14.17 -29.05
C GLU A 383 38.20 -15.66 -28.67
N ALA A 384 39.39 -16.04 -28.20
CA ALA A 384 39.68 -17.41 -27.76
C ALA A 384 39.53 -17.59 -26.24
N CYS A 385 39.63 -16.48 -25.51
CA CYS A 385 39.51 -16.37 -24.06
C CYS A 385 39.23 -14.90 -23.71
N ASP A 386 38.73 -14.66 -22.50
CA ASP A 386 38.71 -13.37 -21.82
C ASP A 386 38.69 -13.69 -20.31
N ASP A 387 39.43 -12.96 -19.49
CA ASP A 387 39.47 -13.13 -18.04
C ASP A 387 39.26 -11.82 -17.25
N GLY A 388 38.78 -10.77 -17.92
CA GLY A 388 38.41 -9.48 -17.33
C GLY A 388 39.59 -8.61 -16.93
N ASN A 389 40.75 -8.84 -17.54
CA ASN A 389 42.00 -8.22 -17.13
C ASN A 389 42.92 -7.85 -18.32
N ALA A 390 44.09 -7.26 -18.05
CA ALA A 390 45.03 -6.76 -19.05
C ALA A 390 46.49 -7.10 -18.70
N ASP A 391 46.70 -8.25 -18.07
CA ASP A 391 48.00 -8.90 -17.91
C ASP A 391 48.37 -9.65 -19.20
N GLN A 392 49.66 -9.89 -19.38
CA GLN A 392 50.25 -10.56 -20.55
C GLN A 392 50.99 -11.83 -20.10
N THR A 393 50.80 -12.25 -18.85
CA THR A 393 51.56 -13.32 -18.18
C THR A 393 50.68 -14.33 -17.44
N ASP A 394 49.42 -14.45 -17.83
CA ASP A 394 48.43 -15.42 -17.32
C ASP A 394 47.80 -16.23 -18.47
N ALA A 395 46.61 -16.81 -18.24
CA ALA A 395 46.01 -17.73 -19.19
C ALA A 395 45.30 -17.05 -20.38
N CYS A 396 45.12 -15.72 -20.37
CA CYS A 396 44.52 -14.99 -21.47
C CYS A 396 45.25 -13.69 -21.77
N LEU A 397 45.87 -13.61 -22.94
CA LEU A 397 46.68 -12.45 -23.30
C LEU A 397 45.79 -11.22 -23.56
N VAL A 398 46.35 -10.00 -23.42
CA VAL A 398 45.71 -8.69 -23.67
C VAL A 398 45.09 -8.52 -25.08
N GLY A 399 45.28 -9.49 -25.98
CA GLY A 399 44.62 -9.57 -27.29
C GLY A 399 43.52 -10.65 -27.39
N CYS A 400 43.08 -11.21 -26.27
CA CYS A 400 42.05 -12.26 -26.15
C CYS A 400 42.34 -13.50 -27.00
N VAL A 401 43.64 -13.83 -27.01
CA VAL A 401 44.22 -15.01 -27.63
C VAL A 401 44.88 -15.84 -26.53
N LEU A 402 44.83 -17.15 -26.68
CA LEU A 402 45.52 -18.06 -25.77
C LEU A 402 47.04 -17.92 -25.91
N PRO A 403 47.81 -18.02 -24.81
CA PRO A 403 49.26 -18.05 -24.84
C PRO A 403 49.83 -19.20 -25.68
N SER A 404 51.08 -19.04 -26.11
CA SER A 404 51.85 -20.04 -26.85
C SER A 404 53.20 -20.24 -26.17
N CYS A 405 53.67 -21.49 -26.14
CA CYS A 405 55.08 -21.77 -25.88
C CYS A 405 55.99 -20.98 -26.82
N GLY A 406 57.17 -20.63 -26.32
CA GLY A 406 58.22 -19.95 -27.06
C GLY A 406 57.96 -18.46 -27.31
N ASP A 407 56.98 -17.84 -26.63
CA ASP A 407 56.59 -16.44 -26.88
C ASP A 407 57.41 -15.41 -26.06
N GLY A 408 58.21 -15.87 -25.10
CA GLY A 408 59.12 -15.07 -24.28
C GLY A 408 58.57 -14.68 -22.90
N PHE A 409 57.38 -15.16 -22.53
CA PHE A 409 56.73 -14.92 -21.25
C PHE A 409 56.40 -16.26 -20.58
N VAL A 410 56.38 -16.30 -19.23
CA VAL A 410 55.94 -17.49 -18.49
C VAL A 410 54.54 -17.26 -17.97
N HIS A 411 53.57 -17.92 -18.58
CA HIS A 411 52.13 -17.76 -18.38
C HIS A 411 51.63 -18.55 -17.16
N ALA A 412 51.22 -17.82 -16.13
CA ALA A 412 50.92 -18.33 -14.81
C ALA A 412 49.79 -19.39 -14.82
N GLY A 413 50.16 -20.64 -14.56
CA GLY A 413 49.22 -21.77 -14.51
C GLY A 413 48.93 -22.44 -15.85
N VAL A 414 49.49 -21.91 -16.96
CA VAL A 414 49.52 -22.58 -18.26
C VAL A 414 50.80 -23.40 -18.41
N GLU A 415 51.94 -22.85 -18.01
CA GLU A 415 53.25 -23.49 -18.21
C GLU A 415 54.21 -23.36 -17.02
N ALA A 416 55.32 -24.11 -17.09
CA ALA A 416 56.36 -24.15 -16.06
C ALA A 416 57.62 -23.34 -16.44
N CYS A 417 57.84 -23.11 -17.74
CA CYS A 417 58.94 -22.35 -18.30
C CYS A 417 58.59 -21.82 -19.68
N ASP A 418 59.35 -20.81 -20.11
CA ASP A 418 59.46 -20.30 -21.46
C ASP A 418 60.83 -19.60 -21.55
N ASP A 419 61.55 -19.79 -22.65
CA ASP A 419 62.83 -19.13 -22.96
C ASP A 419 62.82 -18.41 -24.33
N GLY A 420 61.63 -18.24 -24.92
CA GLY A 420 61.39 -17.52 -26.16
C GLY A 420 61.72 -18.29 -27.43
N ASN A 421 61.73 -19.63 -27.39
CA ASN A 421 61.97 -20.46 -28.57
C ASN A 421 61.33 -21.88 -28.53
N ASP A 422 61.31 -22.56 -29.69
CA ASP A 422 60.69 -23.89 -29.88
C ASP A 422 61.73 -25.05 -29.87
N ASP A 423 62.94 -24.87 -29.32
CA ASP A 423 64.00 -25.89 -29.33
C ASP A 423 63.90 -26.78 -28.08
N ASP A 424 63.41 -28.01 -28.24
CA ASP A 424 63.29 -28.98 -27.15
C ASP A 424 64.65 -29.42 -26.51
N SER A 425 65.79 -28.81 -26.85
CA SER A 425 67.14 -29.23 -26.40
C SER A 425 67.89 -28.24 -25.48
N ASP A 426 67.21 -27.24 -24.91
CA ASP A 426 67.80 -26.27 -23.99
C ASP A 426 67.32 -26.38 -22.52
N ILE A 427 66.62 -25.39 -21.95
CA ILE A 427 66.14 -25.42 -20.55
C ILE A 427 64.62 -25.61 -20.46
N CYS A 428 63.89 -25.39 -21.56
CA CYS A 428 62.46 -25.62 -21.65
C CYS A 428 62.14 -26.49 -22.86
N VAL A 429 61.32 -27.52 -22.67
CA VAL A 429 60.85 -28.38 -23.77
C VAL A 429 59.80 -27.58 -24.56
N GLY A 430 60.25 -26.84 -25.57
CA GLY A 430 59.46 -25.84 -26.31
C GLY A 430 58.18 -26.35 -26.97
N THR A 431 58.02 -27.66 -27.18
CA THR A 431 56.75 -28.24 -27.65
C THR A 431 55.67 -28.41 -26.57
N MET A 432 56.03 -28.38 -25.28
CA MET A 432 55.14 -28.70 -24.15
C MET A 432 55.25 -27.76 -22.95
N CYS A 433 56.18 -26.79 -22.96
CA CYS A 433 56.41 -25.76 -21.93
C CYS A 433 56.72 -26.36 -20.54
N GLN A 434 57.43 -27.48 -20.55
CA GLN A 434 57.87 -28.21 -19.36
C GLN A 434 59.37 -28.01 -19.16
N LEU A 435 59.79 -27.88 -17.90
CA LEU A 435 61.21 -27.79 -17.57
C LEU A 435 61.93 -29.06 -18.02
N ALA A 436 63.08 -28.88 -18.68
CA ALA A 436 63.99 -29.95 -19.09
C ALA A 436 64.16 -31.02 -18.01
N ALA A 437 63.85 -32.28 -18.34
CA ALA A 437 63.89 -33.39 -17.41
C ALA A 437 64.64 -34.58 -18.01
N CYS A 438 65.81 -34.88 -17.45
CA CYS A 438 66.56 -36.10 -17.69
C CYS A 438 65.68 -37.36 -17.66
N GLY A 439 65.66 -38.11 -18.76
CA GLY A 439 64.77 -39.23 -19.02
C GLY A 439 63.53 -38.88 -19.85
N ASP A 440 63.35 -37.65 -20.31
CA ASP A 440 62.20 -37.23 -21.14
C ASP A 440 62.36 -37.50 -22.65
N GLY A 441 63.58 -37.84 -23.10
CA GLY A 441 63.88 -38.16 -24.50
C GLY A 441 64.63 -37.07 -25.27
N PHE A 442 64.92 -35.93 -24.65
CA PHE A 442 65.68 -34.83 -25.24
C PHE A 442 67.03 -34.64 -24.53
N LEU A 443 68.07 -34.25 -25.29
CA LEU A 443 69.41 -34.03 -24.74
C LEU A 443 69.63 -32.54 -24.47
N HIS A 444 69.46 -32.13 -23.22
CA HIS A 444 69.51 -30.72 -22.80
C HIS A 444 70.95 -30.22 -22.60
N VAL A 445 71.47 -29.50 -23.59
CA VAL A 445 72.91 -29.21 -23.69
C VAL A 445 73.39 -28.29 -22.56
N GLY A 446 74.09 -28.88 -21.58
CA GLY A 446 74.64 -28.17 -20.43
C GLY A 446 73.75 -28.18 -19.18
N ILE A 447 72.59 -28.83 -19.26
CA ILE A 447 71.79 -29.28 -18.11
C ILE A 447 72.16 -30.73 -17.77
N GLU A 448 72.35 -31.58 -18.78
CA GLU A 448 72.80 -32.97 -18.63
C GLU A 448 73.90 -33.37 -19.62
N ASP A 449 74.58 -34.48 -19.34
CA ASP A 449 75.61 -35.05 -20.22
C ASP A 449 75.04 -36.15 -21.16
N CYS A 450 73.89 -36.74 -20.82
CA CYS A 450 73.13 -37.65 -21.68
C CYS A 450 71.67 -37.81 -21.23
N ASP A 451 70.82 -38.19 -22.19
CA ASP A 451 69.46 -38.68 -22.01
C ASP A 451 69.30 -39.99 -22.83
N ASP A 452 68.56 -40.97 -22.29
CA ASP A 452 68.18 -42.22 -22.97
C ASP A 452 66.66 -42.49 -22.98
N GLY A 453 65.86 -41.45 -22.68
CA GLY A 453 64.40 -41.48 -22.68
C GLY A 453 63.74 -42.24 -21.53
N ASN A 454 64.45 -42.47 -20.41
CA ASN A 454 63.85 -43.00 -19.19
C ASN A 454 64.63 -42.72 -17.88
N ASP A 455 63.98 -42.89 -16.72
CA ASP A 455 64.54 -42.67 -15.37
C ASP A 455 65.35 -43.86 -14.78
N VAL A 456 65.90 -44.78 -15.58
CA VAL A 456 66.53 -46.02 -15.06
C VAL A 456 68.06 -45.89 -15.00
N ASP A 457 68.61 -45.98 -13.79
CA ASP A 457 70.07 -46.08 -13.60
C ASP A 457 70.65 -47.38 -14.23
N ASP A 458 71.93 -47.32 -14.64
CA ASP A 458 72.75 -48.39 -15.23
C ASP A 458 72.37 -48.89 -16.66
N ASP A 459 71.42 -48.29 -17.40
CA ASP A 459 71.07 -48.73 -18.78
C ASP A 459 71.42 -47.78 -19.96
N GLY A 460 71.81 -46.55 -19.67
CA GLY A 460 72.48 -45.63 -20.61
C GLY A 460 72.98 -44.34 -19.92
N CYS A 461 72.13 -43.80 -19.05
CA CYS A 461 72.34 -42.56 -18.30
C CYS A 461 72.04 -42.77 -16.81
N THR A 462 73.08 -42.77 -15.98
CA THR A 462 72.92 -42.84 -14.52
C THR A 462 72.94 -41.42 -13.95
N HIS A 463 71.83 -41.00 -13.34
CA HIS A 463 71.66 -39.64 -12.80
C HIS A 463 72.08 -38.55 -13.82
N CYS A 464 71.65 -38.66 -15.08
CA CYS A 464 71.88 -37.63 -16.13
C CYS A 464 73.36 -37.44 -16.52
N ASN A 465 74.19 -38.43 -16.18
CA ASN A 465 75.60 -38.50 -16.53
C ASN A 465 75.84 -39.73 -17.41
N VAL A 466 76.67 -39.59 -18.44
CA VAL A 466 77.09 -40.69 -19.31
C VAL A 466 77.67 -41.84 -18.51
N ASP A 467 77.11 -43.04 -18.68
CA ASP A 467 77.55 -44.17 -17.89
C ASP A 467 78.98 -44.59 -18.28
N ALA A 468 79.84 -44.79 -17.28
CA ALA A 468 81.27 -45.03 -17.49
C ALA A 468 81.55 -46.37 -18.21
N SER A 469 80.53 -47.22 -18.35
CA SER A 469 80.50 -48.48 -19.05
C SER A 469 80.31 -48.35 -20.59
N ALA A 470 79.74 -47.24 -21.08
CA ALA A 470 79.43 -47.04 -22.50
C ALA A 470 80.67 -46.78 -23.39
N SER A 471 81.78 -46.31 -22.81
CA SER A 471 82.98 -45.87 -23.54
C SER A 471 83.89 -47.01 -24.05
N SER A 472 83.39 -48.22 -24.33
CA SER A 472 84.23 -49.33 -24.83
C SER A 472 83.64 -50.20 -25.96
N SER A 473 83.22 -49.58 -27.07
CA SER A 473 83.23 -50.26 -28.38
C SER A 473 83.37 -49.28 -29.55
N GLY A 474 84.60 -48.98 -29.96
CA GLY A 474 84.86 -48.18 -31.17
C GLY A 474 84.81 -49.02 -32.46
N GLY A 475 84.38 -48.42 -33.59
CA GLY A 475 84.50 -49.09 -34.89
C GLY A 475 83.76 -48.45 -36.08
N GLU A 476 84.42 -47.49 -36.75
CA GLU A 476 84.37 -47.27 -38.21
C GLU A 476 83.03 -46.91 -38.90
N GLY A 477 82.83 -45.60 -39.12
CA GLY A 477 82.77 -45.02 -40.47
C GLY A 477 81.63 -45.37 -41.44
N GLY A 478 80.72 -44.42 -41.66
CA GLY A 478 79.79 -44.42 -42.80
C GLY A 478 79.29 -43.02 -43.11
N SER A 479 79.66 -42.46 -44.28
CA SER A 479 79.13 -41.19 -44.77
C SER A 479 77.96 -41.41 -45.74
N SER A 480 77.14 -40.36 -45.85
CA SER A 480 76.36 -39.92 -47.03
C SER A 480 75.10 -40.68 -47.47
N ASP A 481 74.10 -39.84 -47.81
CA ASP A 481 72.94 -40.04 -48.71
C ASP A 481 71.84 -41.00 -48.21
N GLY A 482 70.59 -40.58 -47.96
CA GLY A 482 69.80 -39.54 -48.61
C GLY A 482 68.70 -40.16 -49.50
N SER A 483 67.48 -39.62 -49.42
CA SER A 483 66.30 -39.89 -50.27
C SER A 483 65.31 -40.99 -49.81
N SER A 484 64.15 -40.51 -49.36
CA SER A 484 62.80 -40.81 -49.86
C SER A 484 62.54 -42.11 -50.63
N SER A 485 61.48 -42.83 -50.22
CA SER A 485 60.60 -43.52 -51.17
C SER A 485 59.16 -43.57 -50.68
N ASP A 486 58.27 -42.98 -51.47
CA ASP A 486 56.81 -42.92 -51.31
C ASP A 486 56.11 -44.29 -51.33
N GLY A 487 54.83 -44.31 -50.93
CA GLY A 487 53.93 -45.46 -51.05
C GLY A 487 52.78 -45.43 -50.04
N SER A 488 51.89 -44.42 -50.06
CA SER A 488 50.69 -44.40 -50.90
C SER A 488 49.91 -45.73 -50.94
N SER A 489 48.83 -45.83 -50.17
CA SER A 489 47.53 -46.29 -50.69
C SER A 489 46.37 -45.97 -49.72
N ASP A 490 45.30 -45.42 -50.28
CA ASP A 490 44.07 -44.99 -49.62
C ASP A 490 43.18 -46.14 -49.11
N GLY A 491 42.10 -45.79 -48.40
CA GLY A 491 40.84 -46.53 -48.53
C GLY A 491 40.09 -46.81 -47.23
N GLY A 492 39.44 -45.80 -46.66
CA GLY A 492 38.71 -45.91 -45.39
C GLY A 492 37.42 -46.74 -45.39
N SER A 493 36.74 -46.74 -44.23
CA SER A 493 35.27 -46.74 -44.15
C SER A 493 34.78 -46.40 -42.75
N SER A 494 33.89 -45.41 -42.73
CA SER A 494 32.90 -45.05 -41.71
C SER A 494 32.27 -46.20 -40.89
N GLY A 495 31.88 -45.89 -39.64
CA GLY A 495 30.54 -46.24 -39.16
C GLY A 495 30.35 -46.65 -37.69
N GLY A 496 29.91 -45.69 -36.86
CA GLY A 496 28.74 -45.86 -35.98
C GLY A 496 28.82 -46.65 -34.66
N GLY A 497 28.52 -45.95 -33.56
CA GLY A 497 27.30 -46.25 -32.79
C GLY A 497 27.36 -47.15 -31.55
N SER A 498 27.47 -46.48 -30.39
CA SER A 498 26.55 -46.61 -29.24
C SER A 498 26.69 -47.71 -28.17
N THR A 499 26.43 -47.27 -26.94
CA THR A 499 26.00 -47.98 -25.71
C THR A 499 27.04 -48.76 -24.87
N GLY A 500 26.97 -48.59 -23.54
CA GLY A 500 27.74 -49.38 -22.57
C GLY A 500 27.84 -48.77 -21.16
N SER A 501 26.73 -48.65 -20.43
CA SER A 501 26.77 -48.31 -18.99
C SER A 501 27.14 -49.54 -18.12
N SER A 502 27.96 -49.36 -17.08
CA SER A 502 27.93 -50.20 -15.88
C SER A 502 28.76 -49.63 -14.72
N ASP A 503 28.18 -49.65 -13.52
CA ASP A 503 28.77 -49.19 -12.25
C ASP A 503 29.95 -50.05 -11.75
N GLY A 504 30.74 -49.49 -10.83
CA GLY A 504 31.77 -50.24 -10.10
C GLY A 504 32.58 -49.39 -9.12
N GLY A 505 31.99 -49.00 -7.99
CA GLY A 505 32.71 -48.26 -6.94
C GLY A 505 33.57 -49.14 -6.02
N SER A 506 34.58 -48.56 -5.36
CA SER A 506 35.13 -49.10 -4.11
C SER A 506 35.80 -48.03 -3.24
N SER A 507 35.68 -48.22 -1.93
CA SER A 507 36.13 -47.41 -0.78
C SER A 507 37.65 -47.22 -0.61
N GLY A 508 38.09 -46.19 0.14
CA GLY A 508 39.43 -46.25 0.78
C GLY A 508 40.03 -45.04 1.52
N GLN A 509 39.45 -44.60 2.65
CA GLN A 509 40.16 -44.08 3.87
C GLN A 509 41.40 -43.15 3.75
N GLY A 510 41.24 -41.87 4.12
CA GLY A 510 41.55 -41.39 5.50
C GLY A 510 42.91 -40.73 5.85
N SER A 511 42.84 -39.83 6.85
CA SER A 511 43.92 -39.15 7.63
C SER A 511 44.38 -37.76 7.11
N ALA A 512 44.88 -36.81 7.92
CA ALA A 512 44.57 -36.33 9.29
C ALA A 512 45.54 -35.16 9.68
N GLY A 513 45.08 -34.20 10.52
CA GLY A 513 45.93 -33.19 11.19
C GLY A 513 45.69 -31.74 10.70
N SER A 514 45.04 -30.84 11.46
CA SER A 514 45.55 -30.03 12.61
C SER A 514 46.48 -28.87 12.15
N SER A 515 46.36 -27.61 12.60
CA SER A 515 45.77 -26.96 13.79
C SER A 515 45.37 -25.50 13.42
N GLY A 516 44.72 -24.63 14.19
CA GLY A 516 44.33 -24.55 15.62
C GLY A 516 44.20 -23.06 16.04
N ASP A 517 43.64 -22.77 17.23
CA ASP A 517 43.39 -21.45 17.88
C ASP A 517 42.09 -20.73 17.41
N ASP A 518 40.95 -20.75 18.14
CA ASP A 518 40.60 -20.22 19.49
C ASP A 518 40.38 -18.69 19.54
N GLY A 519 39.24 -18.12 19.99
CA GLY A 519 38.05 -18.74 20.59
C GLY A 519 36.85 -17.77 20.83
N PRO A 520 36.26 -17.68 22.04
CA PRO A 520 34.83 -18.02 22.31
C PRO A 520 33.95 -16.79 22.69
N VAL A 521 32.64 -16.79 22.99
CA VAL A 521 31.52 -17.73 23.36
C VAL A 521 30.21 -17.25 22.65
N GLY A 522 28.99 -17.82 22.70
CA GLY A 522 28.31 -18.98 23.33
C GLY A 522 26.78 -18.71 23.35
N SER A 523 25.88 -19.62 22.93
CA SER A 523 25.20 -20.71 23.71
C SER A 523 24.36 -20.22 24.91
N GLU A 524 23.08 -20.56 25.12
CA GLU A 524 22.23 -21.71 24.70
C GLU A 524 20.79 -21.19 24.37
N GLY A 525 19.93 -21.79 23.53
CA GLY A 525 19.27 -23.11 23.64
C GLY A 525 17.82 -22.95 24.15
N SER A 526 16.80 -23.75 23.85
CA SER A 526 16.61 -24.94 23.00
C SER A 526 15.09 -25.18 22.85
N GLY A 527 14.63 -25.96 21.86
CA GLY A 527 13.25 -26.50 21.84
C GLY A 527 12.66 -26.67 20.45
N ALA A 528 12.71 -27.89 19.93
CA ALA A 528 12.18 -28.26 18.62
C ALA A 528 10.88 -29.08 18.73
N ASP A 529 10.44 -29.58 17.57
CA ASP A 529 9.48 -30.68 17.35
C ASP A 529 7.98 -30.34 17.47
N ASP A 530 7.09 -30.85 16.61
CA ASP A 530 7.16 -31.27 15.20
C ASP A 530 5.70 -31.50 14.71
N SER A 531 5.52 -31.80 13.42
CA SER A 531 4.30 -32.34 12.77
C SER A 531 3.14 -31.35 12.54
N GLY A 532 2.65 -31.11 11.31
CA GLY A 532 3.11 -31.58 9.99
C GLY A 532 1.94 -31.96 9.07
N GLY A 533 2.01 -31.56 7.80
CA GLY A 533 1.11 -31.97 6.71
C GLY A 533 -0.25 -31.24 6.66
N GLY A 534 -0.62 -30.49 5.61
CA GLY A 534 0.05 -30.18 4.35
C GLY A 534 -0.69 -30.72 3.13
N SER A 535 -0.73 -29.94 2.04
CA SER A 535 -1.16 -30.32 0.68
C SER A 535 -2.68 -30.62 0.52
N SER A 536 -3.39 -30.27 -0.55
CA SER A 536 -3.14 -29.41 -1.73
C SER A 536 -4.39 -29.49 -2.62
N GLY A 537 -4.63 -28.49 -3.50
CA GLY A 537 -5.46 -28.72 -4.68
C GLY A 537 -6.38 -27.56 -5.07
N ALA A 538 -5.87 -26.65 -5.90
CA ALA A 538 -6.71 -25.95 -6.85
C ALA A 538 -7.23 -26.94 -7.92
N PRO A 539 -8.30 -26.58 -8.64
CA PRO A 539 -8.23 -26.74 -10.08
C PRO A 539 -8.60 -25.45 -10.83
N ALA A 540 -7.99 -25.27 -11.99
CA ALA A 540 -8.31 -24.21 -12.94
C ALA A 540 -9.47 -24.61 -13.87
N VAL A 541 -9.95 -23.59 -14.60
CA VAL A 541 -10.94 -23.58 -15.66
C VAL A 541 -10.80 -24.71 -16.70
N ASP A 542 -11.92 -25.21 -17.23
CA ASP A 542 -12.24 -25.02 -18.66
C ASP A 542 -13.76 -25.19 -18.96
N ASP A 543 -14.18 -24.66 -20.11
CA ASP A 543 -15.58 -24.54 -20.58
C ASP A 543 -16.10 -25.82 -21.28
N THR A 544 -17.41 -26.08 -21.22
CA THR A 544 -18.24 -26.59 -22.35
C THR A 544 -19.69 -26.91 -21.95
N GLY A 545 -20.64 -26.21 -22.59
CA GLY A 545 -21.71 -26.89 -23.34
C GLY A 545 -23.01 -27.35 -22.65
N THR A 546 -24.02 -26.49 -22.71
CA THR A 546 -25.44 -26.82 -23.04
C THR A 546 -26.21 -27.90 -22.24
N GLY A 547 -27.25 -27.49 -21.50
CA GLY A 547 -28.31 -28.40 -21.04
C GLY A 547 -29.42 -27.70 -20.24
N GLY A 548 -30.59 -27.45 -20.84
CA GLY A 548 -31.66 -26.65 -20.23
C GLY A 548 -32.67 -27.43 -19.35
N CYS A 549 -33.67 -26.70 -18.86
CA CYS A 549 -34.91 -27.16 -18.18
C CYS A 549 -34.72 -27.76 -16.76
N GLN A 550 -35.37 -27.27 -15.69
CA GLN A 550 -36.82 -27.00 -15.57
C GLN A 550 -37.14 -26.34 -14.22
N CYS A 551 -38.15 -25.45 -14.18
CA CYS A 551 -38.86 -25.14 -12.94
C CYS A 551 -39.71 -26.35 -12.51
N ARG A 552 -39.72 -26.69 -11.21
CA ARG A 552 -40.82 -27.46 -10.64
C ARG A 552 -41.14 -27.07 -9.21
N SER A 553 -42.35 -26.55 -9.06
CA SER A 553 -43.07 -26.45 -7.80
C SER A 553 -43.29 -27.84 -7.19
N ASP A 554 -43.19 -27.93 -5.87
CA ASP A 554 -44.17 -28.65 -5.06
C ASP A 554 -44.18 -28.02 -3.65
N GLY A 555 -45.38 -27.87 -3.09
CA GLY A 555 -45.58 -27.41 -1.72
C GLY A 555 -46.72 -28.17 -1.05
N SER A 556 -47.04 -27.79 0.19
CA SER A 556 -48.21 -28.16 1.01
C SER A 556 -47.91 -29.05 2.22
N GLY A 557 -48.13 -28.50 3.42
CA GLY A 557 -48.12 -29.21 4.70
C GLY A 557 -48.44 -28.27 5.87
N ALA A 558 -49.73 -27.98 6.09
CA ALA A 558 -50.19 -26.89 6.96
C ALA A 558 -50.70 -27.34 8.35
N ALA A 559 -50.68 -26.42 9.35
CA ALA A 559 -51.62 -26.37 10.48
C ALA A 559 -51.68 -24.98 11.16
N ALA A 560 -52.89 -24.59 11.64
CA ALA A 560 -53.35 -23.39 12.38
C ALA A 560 -52.33 -22.57 13.21
N GLY A 561 -52.44 -21.24 13.44
CA GLY A 561 -53.61 -20.30 13.60
C GLY A 561 -53.74 -19.86 15.09
N PRO A 562 -54.39 -18.73 15.50
CA PRO A 562 -55.19 -17.74 14.75
C PRO A 562 -54.97 -16.21 15.06
N TRP A 563 -55.32 -15.35 14.09
CA TRP A 563 -56.04 -14.05 14.19
C TRP A 563 -55.86 -13.09 15.40
N TRP A 564 -55.41 -11.85 15.12
CA TRP A 564 -56.14 -10.59 15.41
C TRP A 564 -55.85 -9.58 14.28
N SER A 565 -56.79 -8.67 13.99
CA SER A 565 -56.75 -7.79 12.80
C SER A 565 -56.17 -6.39 13.09
N LEU A 566 -55.41 -5.81 12.16
CA LEU A 566 -55.08 -4.38 12.17
C LEU A 566 -55.83 -3.63 11.05
N LEU A 567 -56.34 -2.45 11.40
CA LEU A 567 -57.16 -1.57 10.56
C LEU A 567 -56.26 -0.67 9.70
N VAL A 568 -56.21 -0.88 8.39
CA VAL A 568 -55.51 0.04 7.48
C VAL A 568 -56.43 1.21 7.09
N VAL A 569 -56.10 2.42 7.54
CA VAL A 569 -56.77 3.67 7.14
C VAL A 569 -55.97 4.32 6.01
N LEU A 570 -56.38 4.09 4.76
CA LEU A 570 -55.81 4.76 3.58
C LEU A 570 -56.42 6.17 3.40
N LEU A 571 -55.70 7.20 3.84
CA LEU A 571 -56.03 8.60 3.52
C LEU A 571 -55.49 8.99 2.14
N ARG A 572 -56.36 8.91 1.13
CA ARG A 572 -56.03 9.30 -0.26
C ARG A 572 -56.25 10.81 -0.44
N ARG A 573 -55.17 11.60 -0.56
CA ARG A 573 -55.26 13.05 -0.89
C ARG A 573 -56.04 13.25 -2.20
N ARG A 574 -57.03 14.15 -2.19
CA ARG A 574 -57.73 14.59 -3.41
C ARG A 574 -56.86 15.60 -4.16
N ARG A 575 -56.68 15.42 -5.48
CA ARG A 575 -56.28 16.52 -6.36
C ARG A 575 -57.36 17.62 -6.34
N PRO A 576 -57.03 18.90 -6.21
CA PRO A 576 -57.97 19.96 -6.53
C PRO A 576 -58.29 19.95 -8.04
N ARG A 577 -59.56 20.19 -8.36
CA ARG A 577 -60.01 20.68 -9.67
C ARG A 577 -60.60 22.07 -9.42
N GLY A 578 -60.14 23.06 -10.18
CA GLY A 578 -60.49 24.46 -10.04
C GLY A 578 -59.40 25.28 -10.68
#